data_AF-A0A938L4R5-F1
#
_entry.id   AF-A0A938L4R5-F1
#
_cell.length_a   1.000
_cell.length_b   1.000
_cell.length_c   1.000
_cell.angle_alpha   90.00
_cell.angle_beta   90.00
_cell.angle_gamma   90.00
#
_symmetry.space_group_name_H-M   'P 1'
#
loop_
_entity.id
_entity.type
_entity.pdbx_description
1 polymer ?
#
loop_
_entity_poly.entity_id
_entity_poly.type
_entity_poly.pdbx_seq_one_letter_code
_entity_poly.pdbx_strand_id
1 'polypeptide(L)'
;MKFFYIYKALAHPENDGYVQPFTQAERLLHVKEARRTIGSRVPWICDTMDNALKHALGDAPNSEFVIDPEGKVVRRRQWSRPEELRRDLEELVGSVEQPTLVSDLQLKTERPSQVAAKGVVPRIERPSGLEALRIEPKLADDGDKKPVPFYAKLRAEADASLRQSGRGTLSVGFHLDPLYHVHWNNLVKPLHVEFDADEDAVTPRVWDGPRVDLDSDIDPREFLVQVNIGEERKPLGLTVKYFACSDEQGFCLAVTQRYTIHFERDPDAGRVQNRGRGGARSGGGGPTSIGTLVWVDSKESEVSVLLGNGELKTFRLSANARLMRRGSDDLRDFEPGESVRIRIEDGEITGMALP
;
A
#
# COMPACT_ATOMS: atom_id res chain seq x y z
N MET A 1 1.66 24.85 -19.01
CA MET A 1 1.14 23.83 -18.08
C MET A 1 2.24 23.40 -17.12
N LYS A 2 1.90 23.12 -15.86
CA LYS A 2 2.84 22.61 -14.84
C LYS A 2 2.29 21.31 -14.27
N PHE A 3 3.15 20.33 -14.05
CA PHE A 3 2.81 19.04 -13.45
C PHE A 3 3.42 18.94 -12.06
N PHE A 4 2.71 18.29 -11.15
CA PHE A 4 3.16 18.06 -9.78
C PHE A 4 2.76 16.64 -9.36
N TYR A 5 3.64 15.96 -8.64
CA TYR A 5 3.26 14.81 -7.83
C TYR A 5 2.93 15.27 -6.42
N ILE A 6 1.94 14.65 -5.79
CA ILE A 6 1.60 14.89 -4.39
C ILE A 6 1.92 13.62 -3.61
N TYR A 7 2.87 13.70 -2.70
CA TYR A 7 3.19 12.62 -1.77
C TYR A 7 2.28 12.73 -0.54
N LYS A 8 1.47 11.70 -0.33
CA LYS A 8 0.48 11.59 0.77
C LYS A 8 0.82 10.39 1.66
N ALA A 9 0.00 10.12 2.67
CA ALA A 9 0.08 8.87 3.43
C ALA A 9 0.11 7.64 2.50
N LEU A 10 0.93 6.65 2.86
CA LEU A 10 1.10 5.42 2.08
C LEU A 10 -0.23 4.65 2.00
N ALA A 11 -0.72 4.41 0.78
CA ALA A 11 -1.90 3.58 0.57
C ALA A 11 -1.63 2.10 0.87
N HIS A 12 -0.40 1.65 0.58
CA HIS A 12 0.05 0.26 0.72
C HIS A 12 1.37 0.20 1.48
N PRO A 13 1.36 0.39 2.80
CA PRO A 13 2.56 0.21 3.61
C PRO A 13 3.07 -1.23 3.51
N GLU A 14 4.35 -1.40 3.84
CA GLU A 14 5.18 -2.59 3.66
C GLU A 14 5.50 -2.95 2.20
N ASN A 15 4.82 -2.33 1.22
CA ASN A 15 5.25 -2.46 -0.17
C ASN A 15 6.66 -1.87 -0.31
N ASP A 16 7.58 -2.66 -0.86
CA ASP A 16 9.01 -2.36 -0.89
C ASP A 16 9.67 -2.09 0.48
N GLY A 17 9.00 -2.44 1.58
CA GLY A 17 9.49 -2.27 2.96
C GLY A 17 9.12 -0.93 3.61
N TYR A 18 8.61 0.06 2.86
CA TYR A 18 8.27 1.37 3.42
C TYR A 18 7.02 1.30 4.30
N VAL A 19 7.08 1.92 5.48
CA VAL A 19 5.91 2.12 6.35
C VAL A 19 5.69 3.61 6.60
N GLN A 20 4.58 3.98 7.26
CA GLN A 20 4.22 5.40 7.38
C GLN A 20 5.33 6.22 8.05
N PRO A 21 5.59 7.45 7.58
CA PRO A 21 6.48 8.38 8.29
C PRO A 21 5.83 8.82 9.60
N PHE A 22 6.63 9.02 10.64
CA PHE A 22 6.19 9.56 11.92
C PHE A 22 6.40 11.07 12.03
N THR A 23 7.27 11.64 11.21
CA THR A 23 7.55 13.07 11.19
C THR A 23 7.52 13.65 9.78
N GLN A 24 7.35 14.98 9.69
CA GLN A 24 7.42 15.69 8.40
C GLN A 24 8.79 15.51 7.74
N ALA A 25 9.87 15.50 8.53
CA ALA A 25 11.23 15.29 8.03
C ALA A 25 11.37 13.91 7.38
N GLU A 26 10.85 12.86 8.02
CA GLU A 26 10.80 11.53 7.42
C GLU A 26 9.97 11.51 6.14
N ARG A 27 8.79 12.12 6.14
CA ARG A 27 7.95 12.18 4.92
C ARG A 27 8.67 12.86 3.76
N LEU A 28 9.50 13.87 4.02
CA LEU A 28 10.36 14.48 3.01
C LEU A 28 11.50 13.56 2.55
N LEU A 29 12.02 12.68 3.42
CA LEU A 29 12.93 11.61 3.01
C LEU A 29 12.24 10.61 2.09
N HIS A 30 10.99 10.24 2.36
CA HIS A 30 10.19 9.42 1.44
C HIS A 30 10.03 10.11 0.07
N VAL A 31 9.77 11.44 0.04
CA VAL A 31 9.71 12.20 -1.23
C VAL A 31 11.05 12.14 -1.98
N LYS A 32 12.17 12.30 -1.27
CA LYS A 32 13.52 12.19 -1.87
C LYS A 32 13.73 10.80 -2.47
N GLU A 33 13.31 9.76 -1.77
CA GLU A 33 13.44 8.37 -2.21
C GLU A 33 12.50 8.04 -3.38
N ALA A 34 11.25 8.52 -3.36
CA ALA A 34 10.32 8.40 -4.48
C ALA A 34 10.88 9.10 -5.74
N ARG A 35 11.50 10.27 -5.59
CA ARG A 35 12.18 10.97 -6.69
C ARG A 35 13.33 10.16 -7.27
N ARG A 36 14.16 9.56 -6.41
CA ARG A 36 15.27 8.70 -6.83
C ARG A 36 14.77 7.47 -7.60
N THR A 37 13.80 6.75 -7.02
CA THR A 37 13.29 5.49 -7.58
C THR A 37 12.49 5.67 -8.87
N ILE A 38 11.70 6.75 -9.00
CA ILE A 38 10.92 7.05 -10.21
C ILE A 38 11.79 7.72 -11.29
N GLY A 39 12.85 8.44 -10.90
CA GLY A 39 13.74 9.14 -11.83
C GLY A 39 13.09 10.33 -12.55
N SER A 40 11.92 10.79 -12.07
CA SER A 40 11.20 11.92 -12.68
C SER A 40 11.70 13.27 -12.18
N ARG A 41 11.72 14.26 -13.08
CA ARG A 41 12.03 15.67 -12.79
C ARG A 41 10.80 16.49 -12.40
N VAL A 42 9.60 15.89 -12.44
CA VAL A 42 8.36 16.55 -12.01
C VAL A 42 8.49 16.95 -10.54
N PRO A 43 8.19 18.21 -10.16
CA PRO A 43 8.22 18.64 -8.77
C PRO A 43 7.26 17.86 -7.88
N TRP A 44 7.65 17.69 -6.62
CA TRP A 44 6.85 16.98 -5.62
C TRP A 44 6.36 17.96 -4.55
N ILE A 45 5.08 17.83 -4.22
CA ILE A 45 4.44 18.48 -3.07
C ILE A 45 4.34 17.41 -1.99
N CYS A 46 4.83 17.72 -0.79
CA CYS A 46 4.69 16.84 0.36
C CYS A 46 3.48 17.27 1.17
N ASP A 47 2.53 16.35 1.40
CA ASP A 47 1.42 16.60 2.31
C ASP A 47 1.90 16.75 3.76
N THR A 48 1.13 17.47 4.57
CA THR A 48 1.38 17.66 6.00
C THR A 48 1.04 16.40 6.79
N MET A 49 1.60 16.24 7.99
CA MET A 49 1.42 15.02 8.80
C MET A 49 -0.04 14.73 9.20
N ASP A 50 -0.90 15.74 9.21
CA ASP A 50 -2.36 15.63 9.40
C ASP A 50 -3.12 15.24 8.11
N ASN A 51 -2.40 14.98 7.01
CA ASN A 51 -2.92 14.55 5.72
C ASN A 51 -3.99 15.50 5.14
N ALA A 52 -3.88 16.80 5.42
CA ALA A 52 -4.87 17.81 5.03
C ALA A 52 -5.15 17.80 3.52
N LEU A 53 -4.12 17.69 2.68
CA LEU A 53 -4.30 17.69 1.22
C LEU A 53 -4.94 16.38 0.74
N LYS A 54 -4.55 15.23 1.32
CA LYS A 54 -5.20 13.94 1.05
C LYS A 54 -6.70 14.00 1.30
N HIS A 55 -7.11 14.53 2.45
CA HIS A 55 -8.52 14.64 2.82
C HIS A 55 -9.26 15.64 1.94
N ALA A 56 -8.68 16.82 1.68
CA ALA A 56 -9.27 17.83 0.81
C ALA A 56 -9.49 17.32 -0.64
N LEU A 57 -8.62 16.43 -1.11
CA LEU A 57 -8.71 15.80 -2.43
C LEU A 57 -9.54 14.51 -2.46
N GLY A 58 -10.16 14.14 -1.33
CA GLY A 58 -11.10 13.04 -1.22
C GLY A 58 -10.48 11.65 -1.14
N ASP A 59 -9.33 11.54 -0.47
CA ASP A 59 -8.73 10.30 0.06
C ASP A 59 -8.34 9.19 -0.93
N ALA A 60 -8.57 9.39 -2.22
CA ALA A 60 -8.17 8.45 -3.24
C ALA A 60 -6.63 8.34 -3.32
N PRO A 61 -6.06 7.12 -3.38
CA PRO A 61 -4.63 6.91 -3.26
C PRO A 61 -3.84 7.37 -4.50
N ASN A 62 -4.43 7.26 -5.69
CA ASN A 62 -3.80 7.54 -6.98
C ASN A 62 -4.67 8.45 -7.86
N SER A 63 -5.23 9.52 -7.27
CA SER A 63 -6.11 10.46 -7.96
C SER A 63 -5.36 11.48 -8.83
N GLU A 64 -6.05 12.00 -9.83
CA GLU A 64 -5.56 13.05 -10.75
C GLU A 64 -6.49 14.25 -10.72
N PHE A 65 -5.91 15.45 -10.84
CA PHE A 65 -6.64 16.72 -10.86
C PHE A 65 -6.06 17.63 -11.94
N VAL A 66 -6.94 18.36 -12.61
CA VAL A 66 -6.55 19.51 -13.44
C VAL A 66 -7.11 20.75 -12.78
N ILE A 67 -6.24 21.71 -12.51
CA ILE A 67 -6.55 22.97 -11.84
C ILE A 67 -6.28 24.11 -12.82
N ASP A 68 -7.24 25.00 -13.00
CA ASP A 68 -7.12 26.16 -13.88
C ASP A 68 -6.29 27.30 -13.22
N PRO A 69 -5.93 28.37 -13.96
CA PRO A 69 -5.15 29.48 -13.42
C PRO A 69 -5.82 30.22 -12.25
N GLU A 70 -7.15 30.16 -12.14
CA GLU A 70 -7.95 30.73 -11.06
C GLU A 70 -7.99 29.83 -9.81
N GLY A 71 -7.40 28.64 -9.87
CA GLY A 71 -7.30 27.69 -8.76
C GLY A 71 -8.50 26.75 -8.63
N LYS A 72 -9.37 26.67 -9.63
CA LYS A 72 -10.54 25.79 -9.64
C LYS A 72 -10.20 24.42 -10.25
N VAL A 73 -10.70 23.36 -9.61
CA VAL A 73 -10.62 22.00 -10.16
C VAL A 73 -11.59 21.89 -11.35
N VAL A 74 -11.05 21.75 -12.55
CA VAL A 74 -11.83 21.64 -13.81
C VAL A 74 -11.97 20.19 -14.30
N ARG A 75 -11.10 19.29 -13.82
CA ARG A 75 -11.20 17.83 -14.02
C ARG A 75 -10.70 17.12 -12.76
N ARG A 76 -11.35 16.01 -12.40
CA ARG A 76 -10.97 15.16 -11.27
C ARG A 76 -11.17 13.70 -11.64
N ARG A 77 -10.20 12.86 -11.29
CA ARG A 77 -10.31 11.39 -11.34
C ARG A 77 -9.95 10.77 -10.02
N GLN A 78 -10.72 9.76 -9.62
CA GLN A 78 -10.43 8.96 -8.42
C GLN A 78 -9.23 8.03 -8.63
N TRP A 79 -8.88 7.73 -9.88
CA TRP A 79 -7.73 6.89 -10.21
C TRP A 79 -7.06 7.39 -11.48
N SER A 80 -5.75 7.24 -11.55
CA SER A 80 -4.94 7.68 -12.69
C SER A 80 -5.38 7.01 -13.99
N ARG A 81 -5.64 7.83 -15.01
CA ARG A 81 -5.99 7.38 -16.37
C ARG A 81 -5.27 8.29 -17.38
N PRO A 82 -4.01 7.99 -17.71
CA PRO A 82 -3.16 8.86 -18.53
C PRO A 82 -3.80 9.28 -19.87
N GLU A 83 -4.50 8.35 -20.52
CA GLU A 83 -5.09 8.60 -21.84
C GLU A 83 -6.31 9.51 -21.77
N GLU A 84 -7.07 9.44 -20.69
CA GLU A 84 -8.14 10.41 -20.44
C GLU A 84 -7.59 11.76 -20.00
N LEU A 85 -6.54 11.77 -19.17
CA LEU A 85 -5.86 13.01 -18.79
C LEU A 85 -5.31 13.73 -20.03
N ARG A 86 -4.73 13.01 -20.99
CA ARG A 86 -4.27 13.59 -22.25
C ARG A 86 -5.42 14.25 -23.03
N ARG A 87 -6.55 13.56 -23.18
CA ARG A 87 -7.74 14.11 -23.85
C ARG A 87 -8.29 15.35 -23.15
N ASP A 88 -8.35 15.36 -21.82
CA ASP A 88 -8.76 16.54 -21.05
C ASP A 88 -7.85 17.73 -21.34
N LEU A 89 -6.54 17.49 -21.38
CA LEU A 89 -5.58 18.56 -21.63
C LEU A 89 -5.71 19.08 -23.07
N GLU A 90 -5.93 18.20 -24.06
CA GLU A 90 -6.20 18.62 -25.43
C GLU A 90 -7.49 19.45 -25.55
N GLU A 91 -8.55 19.09 -24.82
CA GLU A 91 -9.80 19.86 -24.80
C GLU A 91 -9.62 21.23 -24.13
N LEU A 92 -8.88 21.28 -23.02
CA LEU A 92 -8.75 22.49 -22.19
C LEU A 92 -7.71 23.49 -22.72
N VAL A 93 -6.62 23.01 -23.31
CA VAL A 93 -5.49 23.86 -23.75
C VAL A 93 -5.10 23.70 -25.21
N GLY A 94 -5.76 22.79 -25.94
CA GLY A 94 -5.48 22.49 -27.35
C GLY A 94 -4.49 21.33 -27.54
N SER A 95 -4.55 20.71 -28.72
CA SER A 95 -3.62 19.66 -29.12
C SER A 95 -2.20 20.20 -29.37
N VAL A 96 -1.20 19.34 -29.22
CA VAL A 96 0.20 19.63 -29.54
C VAL A 96 0.65 18.79 -30.72
N GLU A 97 1.43 19.36 -31.64
CA GLU A 97 1.90 18.67 -32.84
C GLU A 97 2.83 17.50 -32.53
N GLN A 98 3.68 17.66 -31.50
CA GLN A 98 4.65 16.65 -31.06
C GLN A 98 4.42 16.33 -29.58
N PRO A 99 3.45 15.45 -29.27
CA PRO A 99 3.19 15.06 -27.89
C PRO A 99 4.39 14.36 -27.27
N THR A 100 4.77 14.76 -26.06
CA THR A 100 5.77 14.04 -25.26
C THR A 100 5.27 12.61 -24.97
N LEU A 101 6.12 11.63 -25.28
CA LEU A 101 5.96 10.22 -24.99
C LEU A 101 6.68 9.85 -23.70
N VAL A 102 6.33 8.71 -23.11
CA VAL A 102 6.99 8.20 -21.89
C VAL A 102 8.50 7.97 -22.14
N SER A 103 8.87 7.51 -23.34
CA SER A 103 10.27 7.33 -23.77
C SER A 103 11.09 8.62 -23.72
N ASP A 104 10.45 9.76 -23.98
CA ASP A 104 11.11 11.06 -24.05
C ASP A 104 11.49 11.57 -22.65
N LEU A 105 10.84 11.05 -21.61
CA LEU A 105 11.11 11.41 -20.22
C LEU A 105 12.45 10.87 -19.71
N GLN A 106 13.04 9.87 -20.39
CA GLN A 106 14.34 9.27 -20.06
C GLN A 106 14.47 8.93 -18.56
N LEU A 107 13.41 8.34 -17.99
CA LEU A 107 13.34 8.05 -16.56
C LEU A 107 14.44 7.07 -16.15
N LYS A 108 15.27 7.49 -15.19
CA LYS A 108 16.29 6.64 -14.56
C LYS A 108 15.69 6.00 -13.32
N THR A 109 14.92 4.94 -13.53
CA THR A 109 14.28 4.24 -12.42
C THR A 109 15.31 3.39 -11.67
N GLU A 110 15.25 3.45 -10.35
CA GLU A 110 16.14 2.71 -9.46
C GLU A 110 15.31 1.85 -8.51
N ARG A 111 15.82 0.68 -8.15
CA ARG A 111 15.19 -0.16 -7.14
C ARG A 111 15.46 0.40 -5.74
N PRO A 112 14.57 0.14 -4.76
CA PRO A 112 14.91 0.30 -3.35
C PRO A 112 16.21 -0.43 -3.02
N SER A 113 17.01 0.15 -2.12
CA SER A 113 18.24 -0.50 -1.67
C SER A 113 17.91 -1.80 -0.92
N GLN A 114 18.77 -2.80 -1.07
CA GLN A 114 18.69 -4.03 -0.30
C GLN A 114 20.02 -4.24 0.42
N VAL A 115 20.04 -3.89 1.70
CA VAL A 115 21.26 -3.90 2.52
C VAL A 115 21.56 -5.26 3.18
N ALA A 116 20.57 -6.16 3.27
CA ALA A 116 20.75 -7.53 3.72
C ALA A 116 19.71 -8.49 3.11
N ALA A 117 19.78 -9.77 3.48
CA ALA A 117 18.87 -10.80 3.02
C ALA A 117 17.40 -10.51 3.43
N LYS A 118 16.46 -10.92 2.57
CA LYS A 118 15.01 -10.79 2.79
C LYS A 118 14.35 -12.16 2.55
N GLY A 119 13.31 -12.48 3.30
CA GLY A 119 12.62 -13.77 3.26
C GLY A 119 13.29 -14.86 4.11
N VAL A 120 14.13 -14.45 5.06
CA VAL A 120 14.81 -15.28 6.06
C VAL A 120 13.86 -15.60 7.20
N VAL A 121 13.19 -14.59 7.77
CA VAL A 121 12.22 -14.78 8.85
C VAL A 121 10.82 -14.98 8.27
N PRO A 122 10.16 -16.12 8.53
CA PRO A 122 8.79 -16.35 8.07
C PRO A 122 7.82 -15.31 8.65
N ARG A 123 6.92 -14.83 7.79
CA ARG A 123 5.82 -13.93 8.21
C ARG A 123 4.83 -14.71 9.07
N ILE A 124 4.33 -14.08 10.13
CA ILE A 124 3.27 -14.68 10.96
C ILE A 124 1.95 -14.76 10.18
N GLU A 125 1.20 -15.83 10.38
CA GLU A 125 -0.17 -15.91 9.89
C GLU A 125 -1.04 -14.99 10.74
N ARG A 126 -1.70 -14.00 10.11
CA ARG A 126 -2.52 -13.03 10.83
C ARG A 126 -4.00 -13.34 10.65
N PRO A 127 -4.82 -13.20 11.71
CA PRO A 127 -6.27 -13.28 11.58
C PRO A 127 -6.78 -12.37 10.46
N SER A 128 -7.81 -12.81 9.75
CA SER A 128 -8.48 -11.96 8.77
C SER A 128 -9.20 -10.79 9.46
N GLY A 129 -9.21 -9.62 8.82
CA GLY A 129 -10.02 -8.49 9.30
C GLY A 129 -9.35 -7.65 10.39
N LEU A 130 -8.05 -7.79 10.62
CA LEU A 130 -7.32 -6.82 11.44
C LEU A 130 -7.34 -5.44 10.77
N GLU A 131 -7.61 -4.42 11.57
CA GLU A 131 -7.55 -3.02 11.15
C GLU A 131 -6.38 -2.32 11.82
N ALA A 132 -5.69 -1.46 11.06
CA ALA A 132 -4.58 -0.69 11.59
C ALA A 132 -5.04 0.28 12.66
N LEU A 133 -4.27 0.33 13.74
CA LEU A 133 -4.49 1.20 14.89
C LEU A 133 -3.66 2.47 14.77
N ARG A 134 -4.16 3.54 15.41
CA ARG A 134 -3.40 4.78 15.52
C ARG A 134 -2.23 4.58 16.48
N ILE A 135 -1.05 5.00 16.04
CA ILE A 135 0.20 4.89 16.80
C ILE A 135 0.74 6.28 17.03
N GLU A 136 1.16 6.54 18.26
CA GLU A 136 1.85 7.77 18.64
C GLU A 136 3.26 7.40 19.12
N PRO A 137 4.30 7.65 18.30
CA PRO A 137 5.68 7.43 18.73
C PRO A 137 6.10 8.52 19.71
N LYS A 138 6.82 8.15 20.77
CA LYS A 138 7.49 9.13 21.61
C LYS A 138 8.69 9.69 20.86
N LEU A 139 8.56 10.92 20.39
CA LEU A 139 9.66 11.67 19.80
C LEU A 139 10.69 12.00 20.88
N ALA A 140 11.97 12.13 20.49
CA ALA A 140 13.01 12.61 21.40
C ALA A 140 12.64 14.03 21.88
N ASP A 141 12.87 14.30 23.17
CA ASP A 141 12.62 15.63 23.73
C ASP A 141 13.67 16.62 23.18
N ASP A 142 13.34 17.91 23.08
CA ASP A 142 14.23 18.98 22.58
C ASP A 142 15.59 19.08 23.33
N GLY A 143 15.75 18.39 24.46
CA GLY A 143 17.00 18.28 25.23
C GLY A 143 17.97 17.20 24.75
N ASP A 144 17.55 16.30 23.86
CA ASP A 144 18.42 15.24 23.33
C ASP A 144 19.33 15.80 22.23
N LYS A 145 20.66 15.63 22.40
CA LYS A 145 21.69 16.23 21.54
C LYS A 145 21.66 15.79 20.06
N LYS A 146 20.80 14.82 19.70
CA LYS A 146 20.35 14.48 18.34
C LYS A 146 19.21 13.45 18.46
N PRO A 147 18.02 13.68 17.87
CA PRO A 147 16.98 12.67 17.83
C PRO A 147 17.46 11.43 17.05
N VAL A 148 17.32 10.26 17.65
CA VAL A 148 17.61 8.98 16.99
C VAL A 148 16.47 8.68 16.00
N PRO A 149 16.76 8.39 14.71
CA PRO A 149 15.72 8.07 13.74
C PRO A 149 14.92 6.81 14.10
N PHE A 150 13.70 6.71 13.57
CA PHE A 150 12.90 5.49 13.65
C PHE A 150 13.36 4.46 12.62
N TYR A 151 14.52 3.84 12.90
CA TYR A 151 15.11 2.79 12.06
C TYR A 151 14.17 1.59 11.85
N ALA A 152 13.55 1.12 12.93
CA ALA A 152 12.43 0.19 12.92
C ALA A 152 11.15 0.94 13.32
N LYS A 153 10.07 0.71 12.60
CA LYS A 153 8.79 1.39 12.81
C LYS A 153 7.71 0.38 13.16
N LEU A 154 6.96 0.70 14.23
CA LEU A 154 5.83 -0.09 14.67
C LEU A 154 4.66 0.05 13.69
N ARG A 155 4.05 -1.09 13.35
CA ARG A 155 2.70 -1.20 12.83
C ARG A 155 1.89 -2.09 13.77
N ALA A 156 0.75 -1.58 14.22
CA ALA A 156 -0.17 -2.26 15.12
C ALA A 156 -1.51 -2.42 14.41
N GLU A 157 -2.07 -3.63 14.43
CA GLU A 157 -3.38 -3.93 13.85
C GLU A 157 -4.17 -4.78 14.83
N ALA A 158 -5.47 -4.52 14.98
CA ALA A 158 -6.32 -5.22 15.94
C ALA A 158 -7.57 -5.79 15.28
N ASP A 159 -8.05 -6.90 15.83
CA ASP A 159 -9.35 -7.44 15.44
C ASP A 159 -10.50 -6.53 15.91
N ALA A 160 -11.70 -6.81 15.41
CA ALA A 160 -12.89 -6.05 15.77
C ALA A 160 -13.21 -6.16 17.27
N SER A 161 -12.97 -7.34 17.86
CA SER A 161 -13.23 -7.65 19.27
C SER A 161 -12.44 -6.71 20.18
N LEU A 162 -11.12 -6.59 19.97
CA LEU A 162 -10.25 -5.74 20.78
C LEU A 162 -10.67 -4.27 20.70
N ARG A 163 -11.05 -3.78 19.53
CA ARG A 163 -11.51 -2.39 19.35
C ARG A 163 -12.89 -2.13 19.97
N GLN A 164 -13.76 -3.14 20.02
CA GLN A 164 -15.13 -2.98 20.51
C GLN A 164 -15.26 -3.26 22.02
N SER A 165 -14.67 -4.35 22.51
CA SER A 165 -14.81 -4.79 23.91
C SER A 165 -13.54 -4.61 24.74
N GLY A 166 -12.42 -4.20 24.14
CA GLY A 166 -11.12 -4.15 24.82
C GLY A 166 -10.48 -5.52 25.00
N ARG A 167 -11.02 -6.57 24.36
CA ARG A 167 -10.49 -7.93 24.44
C ARG A 167 -10.37 -8.57 23.08
N GLY A 168 -9.18 -9.07 22.74
CA GLY A 168 -8.94 -9.73 21.46
C GLY A 168 -7.46 -9.77 21.08
N THR A 169 -7.23 -9.92 19.79
CA THR A 169 -5.89 -10.08 19.21
C THR A 169 -5.34 -8.75 18.72
N LEU A 170 -4.14 -8.43 19.17
CA LEU A 170 -3.29 -7.35 18.69
C LEU A 170 -2.11 -7.95 17.90
N SER A 171 -1.99 -7.60 16.63
CA SER A 171 -0.78 -7.83 15.85
C SER A 171 0.13 -6.63 15.99
N VAL A 172 1.38 -6.84 16.40
CA VAL A 172 2.44 -5.81 16.36
C VAL A 172 3.57 -6.27 15.45
N GLY A 173 4.01 -5.39 14.55
CA GLY A 173 5.12 -5.63 13.63
C GLY A 173 6.11 -4.49 13.65
N PHE A 174 7.41 -4.81 13.72
CA PHE A 174 8.50 -3.84 13.60
C PHE A 174 9.18 -4.02 12.26
N HIS A 175 9.13 -2.97 11.44
CA HIS A 175 9.62 -2.96 10.06
C HIS A 175 10.81 -2.02 9.96
N LEU A 176 11.96 -2.52 9.50
CA LEU A 176 13.09 -1.64 9.18
C LEU A 176 12.70 -0.75 8.00
N ASP A 177 12.89 0.55 8.16
CA ASP A 177 12.60 1.50 7.10
C ASP A 177 13.78 1.56 6.10
N PRO A 178 13.56 1.21 4.82
CA PRO A 178 14.61 1.21 3.80
C PRO A 178 15.32 2.56 3.63
N LEU A 179 14.69 3.68 4.04
CA LEU A 179 15.29 5.01 3.99
C LEU A 179 16.61 5.14 4.76
N TYR A 180 16.82 4.30 5.77
CA TYR A 180 17.98 4.40 6.64
C TYR A 180 19.10 3.43 6.30
N HIS A 181 18.90 2.53 5.33
CA HIS A 181 19.92 1.57 4.90
C HIS A 181 20.51 0.76 6.07
N VAL A 182 19.62 0.31 6.96
CA VAL A 182 19.95 -0.51 8.14
C VAL A 182 19.43 -1.93 8.00
N HIS A 183 20.08 -2.86 8.69
CA HIS A 183 19.67 -4.25 8.84
C HIS A 183 19.65 -4.65 10.33
N TRP A 184 19.02 -5.79 10.61
CA TRP A 184 19.11 -6.43 11.91
C TRP A 184 20.50 -7.04 12.10
N ASN A 185 21.03 -6.97 13.32
CA ASN A 185 22.19 -7.75 13.72
C ASN A 185 21.69 -8.96 14.52
N ASN A 186 21.77 -10.15 13.92
CA ASN A 186 21.28 -11.39 14.53
C ASN A 186 22.35 -12.08 15.40
N LEU A 187 23.58 -11.55 15.42
CA LEU A 187 24.68 -12.03 16.27
C LEU A 187 24.57 -11.51 17.72
N VAL A 188 23.66 -10.57 17.97
CA VAL A 188 23.42 -9.98 19.29
C VAL A 188 22.04 -10.37 19.83
N LYS A 189 21.64 -9.78 20.95
CA LYS A 189 20.31 -10.02 21.52
C LYS A 189 19.22 -9.68 20.49
N PRO A 190 18.19 -10.54 20.32
CA PRO A 190 17.06 -10.25 19.45
C PRO A 190 16.35 -8.95 19.84
N LEU A 191 15.52 -8.45 18.93
CA LEU A 191 14.58 -7.36 19.22
C LEU A 191 13.74 -7.73 20.44
N HIS A 192 13.64 -6.81 21.40
CA HIS A 192 12.94 -7.01 22.66
C HIS A 192 11.80 -6.02 22.78
N VAL A 193 10.60 -6.52 23.06
CA VAL A 193 9.36 -5.73 23.20
C VAL A 193 8.82 -5.90 24.60
N GLU A 194 8.45 -4.79 25.22
CA GLU A 194 7.86 -4.74 26.55
C GLU A 194 6.62 -3.85 26.52
N PHE A 195 5.48 -4.41 26.89
CA PHE A 195 4.21 -3.70 27.02
C PHE A 195 4.11 -3.06 28.41
N ASP A 196 3.88 -1.75 28.44
CA ASP A 196 3.59 -1.00 29.65
C ASP A 196 2.10 -1.12 29.98
N ALA A 197 1.76 -2.23 30.64
CA ALA A 197 0.42 -2.58 31.06
C ALA A 197 0.42 -3.46 32.31
N ASP A 198 -0.75 -3.55 32.95
CA ASP A 198 -1.01 -4.49 34.04
C ASP A 198 -0.83 -5.94 33.56
N GLU A 199 -0.47 -6.87 34.46
CA GLU A 199 -0.14 -8.26 34.11
C GLU A 199 -1.28 -9.00 33.40
N ASP A 200 -2.53 -8.71 33.77
CA ASP A 200 -3.72 -9.33 33.21
C ASP A 200 -4.18 -8.66 31.89
N ALA A 201 -3.58 -7.53 31.52
CA ALA A 201 -3.96 -6.78 30.33
C ALA A 201 -3.24 -7.28 29.08
N VAL A 202 -2.01 -7.76 29.20
CA VAL A 202 -1.22 -8.31 28.09
C VAL A 202 -0.40 -9.49 28.60
N THR A 203 -0.58 -10.68 28.01
CA THR A 203 0.13 -11.88 28.49
C THR A 203 0.72 -12.69 27.32
N PRO A 204 2.05 -12.94 27.31
CA PRO A 204 3.07 -12.29 28.14
C PRO A 204 3.24 -10.80 27.81
N ARG A 205 3.71 -9.99 28.77
CA ARG A 205 4.04 -8.57 28.56
C ARG A 205 5.35 -8.36 27.81
N VAL A 206 6.18 -9.39 27.73
CA VAL A 206 7.52 -9.34 27.16
C VAL A 206 7.61 -10.32 26.01
N TRP A 207 8.16 -9.86 24.89
CA TRP A 207 8.37 -10.65 23.69
C TRP A 207 9.76 -10.40 23.12
N ASP A 208 10.47 -11.48 22.81
CA ASP A 208 11.74 -11.42 22.08
C ASP A 208 11.52 -11.90 20.65
N GLY A 209 12.17 -11.23 19.70
CA GLY A 209 12.19 -11.63 18.30
C GLY A 209 12.81 -13.01 18.09
N PRO A 210 12.57 -13.63 16.93
CA PRO A 210 13.11 -14.94 16.61
C PRO A 210 14.64 -14.93 16.61
N ARG A 211 15.23 -16.08 16.95
CA ARG A 211 16.64 -16.35 16.65
C ARG A 211 16.75 -16.69 15.17
N VAL A 212 17.73 -16.11 14.50
CA VAL A 212 17.94 -16.23 13.06
C VAL A 212 19.37 -16.68 12.84
N ASP A 213 19.56 -17.69 11.98
CA ASP A 213 20.88 -18.30 11.76
C ASP A 213 21.81 -17.44 10.91
N LEU A 214 21.28 -16.55 10.07
CA LEU A 214 22.07 -15.60 9.29
C LEU A 214 22.49 -14.41 10.15
N ASP A 215 23.72 -13.92 9.96
CA ASP A 215 24.29 -12.78 10.69
C ASP A 215 23.43 -11.50 10.60
N SER A 216 22.73 -11.31 9.47
CA SER A 216 21.85 -10.16 9.23
C SER A 216 20.70 -10.46 8.26
N ASP A 217 19.62 -9.73 8.42
CA ASP A 217 18.48 -9.70 7.49
C ASP A 217 17.69 -8.38 7.64
N ILE A 218 16.67 -8.19 6.79
CA ILE A 218 15.76 -7.04 6.83
C ILE A 218 14.28 -7.40 7.07
N ASP A 219 13.98 -8.63 7.48
CA ASP A 219 12.60 -9.09 7.62
C ASP A 219 11.92 -8.51 8.86
N PRO A 220 10.62 -8.21 8.80
CA PRO A 220 9.92 -7.63 9.94
C PRO A 220 9.91 -8.59 11.13
N ARG A 221 9.90 -8.02 12.35
CA ARG A 221 9.72 -8.77 13.59
C ARG A 221 8.27 -8.61 14.04
N GLU A 222 7.49 -9.68 13.93
CA GLU A 222 6.04 -9.66 14.09
C GLU A 222 5.58 -10.56 15.23
N PHE A 223 4.57 -10.12 15.97
CA PHE A 223 4.02 -10.81 17.14
C PHE A 223 2.49 -10.75 17.12
N LEU A 224 1.84 -11.84 17.53
CA LEU A 224 0.41 -11.86 17.86
C LEU A 224 0.25 -11.91 19.37
N VAL A 225 -0.41 -10.90 19.91
CA VAL A 225 -0.53 -10.65 21.34
C VAL A 225 -1.99 -10.69 21.72
N GLN A 226 -2.32 -11.43 22.77
CA GLN A 226 -3.66 -11.40 23.36
C GLN A 226 -3.74 -10.26 24.36
N VAL A 227 -4.77 -9.43 24.21
CA VAL A 227 -4.96 -8.19 24.96
C VAL A 227 -6.32 -8.19 25.65
N ASN A 228 -6.35 -7.69 26.88
CA ASN A 228 -7.53 -7.53 27.73
C ASN A 228 -7.44 -6.23 28.56
N ILE A 229 -7.70 -5.10 27.93
CA ILE A 229 -7.60 -3.75 28.52
C ILE A 229 -8.92 -3.22 29.09
N GLY A 230 -9.96 -4.07 29.12
CA GLY A 230 -11.30 -3.71 29.58
C GLY A 230 -12.01 -2.70 28.68
N GLU A 231 -13.24 -2.33 29.05
CA GLU A 231 -14.11 -1.48 28.22
C GLU A 231 -13.62 -0.03 28.07
N GLU A 232 -12.81 0.46 29.01
CA GLU A 232 -12.21 1.80 28.95
C GLU A 232 -11.22 1.93 27.78
N ARG A 233 -10.64 0.81 27.31
CA ARG A 233 -9.70 0.76 26.18
C ARG A 233 -8.61 1.82 26.26
N LYS A 234 -8.02 1.97 27.45
CA LYS A 234 -6.91 2.92 27.68
C LYS A 234 -5.78 2.65 26.68
N PRO A 235 -5.10 3.69 26.18
CA PRO A 235 -3.96 3.51 25.29
C PRO A 235 -2.90 2.60 25.92
N LEU A 236 -2.28 1.77 25.09
CA LEU A 236 -1.29 0.79 25.53
C LEU A 236 0.12 1.29 25.22
N GLY A 237 0.94 1.43 26.25
CA GLY A 237 2.35 1.76 26.09
C GLY A 237 3.17 0.57 25.62
N LEU A 238 4.16 0.82 24.77
CA LEU A 238 5.09 -0.18 24.27
C LEU A 238 6.49 0.40 24.24
N THR A 239 7.47 -0.35 24.76
CA THR A 239 8.90 -0.08 24.59
C THR A 239 9.52 -1.17 23.74
N VAL A 240 10.32 -0.79 22.74
CA VAL A 240 11.12 -1.71 21.93
C VAL A 240 12.60 -1.39 22.05
N LYS A 241 13.43 -2.42 22.18
CA LYS A 241 14.89 -2.35 22.21
C LYS A 241 15.46 -3.24 21.12
N TYR A 242 16.36 -2.71 20.31
CA TYR A 242 16.95 -3.45 19.19
C TYR A 242 18.30 -2.87 18.79
N PHE A 243 18.99 -3.55 17.88
CA PHE A 243 20.21 -3.06 17.24
C PHE A 243 19.93 -2.75 15.78
N ALA A 244 20.25 -1.53 15.35
CA ALA A 244 20.19 -1.09 13.95
C ALA A 244 21.59 -0.87 13.43
N CYS A 245 21.98 -1.59 12.38
CA CYS A 245 23.34 -1.59 11.89
C CYS A 245 23.37 -1.25 10.40
N SER A 246 24.35 -0.45 9.99
CA SER A 246 24.53 0.01 8.61
C SER A 246 25.99 -0.21 8.24
N ASP A 247 26.23 -1.14 7.31
CA ASP A 247 27.57 -1.39 6.78
C ASP A 247 28.09 -0.19 5.98
N GLU A 248 27.21 0.47 5.22
CA GLU A 248 27.56 1.66 4.42
C GLU A 248 28.06 2.81 5.30
N GLN A 249 27.40 3.03 6.44
CA GLN A 249 27.77 4.10 7.37
C GLN A 249 28.71 3.62 8.48
N GLY A 250 29.04 2.33 8.52
CA GLY A 250 29.99 1.73 9.46
C GLY A 250 29.56 1.78 10.94
N PHE A 251 28.26 1.68 11.23
CA PHE A 251 27.76 1.71 12.62
C PHE A 251 26.85 0.54 12.97
N CYS A 252 26.72 0.27 14.27
CA CYS A 252 25.73 -0.65 14.84
C CYS A 252 25.28 -0.08 16.20
N LEU A 253 24.06 0.45 16.25
CA LEU A 253 23.55 1.25 17.37
C LEU A 253 22.51 0.46 18.16
N ALA A 254 22.62 0.49 19.49
CA ALA A 254 21.54 0.07 20.38
C ALA A 254 20.47 1.18 20.40
N VAL A 255 19.25 0.82 20.02
CA VAL A 255 18.12 1.74 19.89
C VAL A 255 17.04 1.34 20.88
N THR A 256 16.48 2.33 21.57
CA THR A 256 15.28 2.17 22.40
C THR A 256 14.23 3.16 21.93
N GLN A 257 13.05 2.67 21.59
CA GLN A 257 11.92 3.48 21.14
C GLN A 257 10.68 3.16 21.95
N ARG A 258 9.82 4.16 22.11
CA ARG A 258 8.57 4.03 22.84
C ARG A 258 7.41 4.48 21.97
N TYR A 259 6.29 3.79 22.11
CA TYR A 259 5.07 4.05 21.37
C TYR A 259 3.87 3.98 22.31
N THR A 260 2.84 4.73 21.97
CA THR A 260 1.50 4.59 22.53
C THR A 260 0.59 4.08 21.42
N ILE A 261 -0.08 2.95 21.67
CA ILE A 261 -1.05 2.35 20.77
C ILE A 261 -2.44 2.78 21.22
N HIS A 262 -3.16 3.48 20.35
CA HIS A 262 -4.55 3.86 20.57
C HIS A 262 -5.47 2.85 19.88
N PHE A 263 -6.48 2.32 20.57
CA PHE A 263 -7.36 1.25 20.05
C PHE A 263 -8.44 1.75 19.08
N GLU A 264 -8.25 2.93 18.51
CA GLU A 264 -9.03 3.48 17.41
C GLU A 264 -8.40 3.13 16.06
N ARG A 265 -9.24 2.94 15.04
CA ARG A 265 -8.77 2.70 13.68
C ARG A 265 -8.04 3.94 13.18
N ASP A 266 -6.86 3.74 12.59
CA ASP A 266 -6.16 4.77 11.85
C ASP A 266 -6.71 4.85 10.40
N PRO A 267 -7.35 5.96 9.99
CA PRO A 267 -7.89 6.12 8.64
C PRO A 267 -6.78 6.28 7.58
N ASP A 268 -5.57 6.65 7.98
CA ASP A 268 -4.44 6.99 7.11
C ASP A 268 -3.34 5.93 7.11
N ALA A 269 -3.42 4.91 7.97
CA ALA A 269 -2.45 3.82 8.02
C ALA A 269 -2.43 2.90 6.78
N GLY A 270 -3.26 3.16 5.76
CA GLY A 270 -3.31 2.38 4.53
C GLY A 270 -3.69 0.91 4.73
N ARG A 271 -3.59 0.12 3.66
CA ARG A 271 -3.88 -1.32 3.66
C ARG A 271 -2.72 -2.09 3.06
N VAL A 272 -2.20 -3.05 3.80
CA VAL A 272 -1.15 -3.92 3.30
C VAL A 272 -1.75 -4.96 2.35
N GLN A 273 -1.18 -5.06 1.15
CA GLN A 273 -1.58 -6.03 0.14
C GLN A 273 -0.61 -7.23 0.15
N ASN A 274 -1.13 -8.44 -0.12
CA ASN A 274 -0.36 -9.65 -0.47
C ASN A 274 0.92 -9.91 0.37
N ARG A 275 0.80 -10.10 1.68
CA ARG A 275 1.95 -10.35 2.58
C ARG A 275 2.63 -11.73 2.45
N GLY A 276 2.12 -12.61 1.58
CA GLY A 276 2.43 -14.04 1.58
C GLY A 276 3.21 -14.60 0.39
N ARG A 277 3.76 -13.80 -0.52
CA ARG A 277 4.64 -14.31 -1.59
C ARG A 277 5.84 -13.42 -1.78
N GLY A 278 6.98 -13.86 -1.26
CA GLY A 278 8.28 -13.33 -1.66
C GLY A 278 8.45 -13.39 -3.18
N GLY A 279 9.00 -12.32 -3.75
CA GLY A 279 9.77 -12.36 -5.01
C GLY A 279 9.06 -12.75 -6.32
N ALA A 280 7.78 -13.13 -6.33
CA ALA A 280 7.04 -13.35 -7.56
C ALA A 280 6.17 -12.13 -7.85
N ARG A 281 6.38 -11.49 -9.01
CA ARG A 281 5.37 -10.64 -9.66
C ARG A 281 4.11 -11.48 -9.86
N SER A 282 3.27 -11.53 -8.83
CA SER A 282 1.90 -11.96 -8.91
C SER A 282 1.15 -10.80 -9.56
N GLY A 283 0.94 -10.90 -10.87
CA GLY A 283 -0.07 -10.12 -11.55
C GLY A 283 -1.35 -10.18 -10.73
N GLY A 284 -1.76 -9.04 -10.20
CA GLY A 284 -2.91 -8.94 -9.32
C GLY A 284 -4.17 -9.37 -10.07
N GLY A 285 -4.74 -10.49 -9.65
CA GLY A 285 -6.09 -10.87 -9.98
C GLY A 285 -7.07 -9.86 -9.37
N GLY A 286 -7.47 -8.88 -10.19
CA GLY A 286 -8.87 -8.48 -10.21
C GLY A 286 -9.73 -9.63 -10.76
N PRO A 287 -11.08 -9.50 -10.77
CA PRO A 287 -11.95 -10.52 -11.35
C PRO A 287 -11.42 -10.82 -12.75
N THR A 288 -11.17 -12.10 -13.03
CA THR A 288 -10.51 -12.58 -14.24
C THR A 288 -11.19 -12.02 -15.48
N SER A 289 -10.67 -10.91 -16.00
CA SER A 289 -10.93 -10.46 -17.35
C SER A 289 -10.15 -11.41 -18.23
N ILE A 290 -10.82 -12.44 -18.72
CA ILE A 290 -10.20 -13.46 -19.58
C ILE A 290 -9.77 -12.82 -20.92
N GLY A 291 -10.31 -11.67 -21.28
CA GLY A 291 -9.83 -10.84 -22.37
C GLY A 291 -10.84 -9.75 -22.71
N THR A 292 -10.59 -9.04 -23.80
CA THR A 292 -11.46 -8.00 -24.33
C THR A 292 -12.48 -8.60 -25.28
N LEU A 293 -13.77 -8.30 -25.11
CA LEU A 293 -14.82 -8.76 -26.01
C LEU A 293 -14.67 -8.01 -27.35
N VAL A 294 -14.39 -8.74 -28.43
CA VAL A 294 -14.12 -8.16 -29.76
C VAL A 294 -15.28 -8.33 -30.72
N TRP A 295 -16.11 -9.36 -30.54
CA TRP A 295 -17.25 -9.62 -31.42
C TRP A 295 -18.31 -10.52 -30.78
N VAL A 296 -19.59 -10.30 -31.11
CA VAL A 296 -20.74 -11.11 -30.68
C VAL A 296 -21.63 -11.40 -31.89
N ASP A 297 -21.86 -12.68 -32.19
CA ASP A 297 -22.88 -13.15 -33.14
C ASP A 297 -24.10 -13.65 -32.38
N SER A 298 -25.17 -12.86 -32.40
CA SER A 298 -26.43 -13.22 -31.75
C SER A 298 -27.23 -14.28 -32.53
N LYS A 299 -26.94 -14.51 -33.81
CA LYS A 299 -27.62 -15.52 -34.63
C LYS A 299 -26.98 -16.90 -34.50
N GLU A 300 -25.65 -16.94 -34.48
CA GLU A 300 -24.88 -18.19 -34.34
C GLU A 300 -24.52 -18.51 -32.88
N SER A 301 -24.90 -17.64 -31.93
CA SER A 301 -24.58 -17.76 -30.51
C SER A 301 -23.08 -17.85 -30.25
N GLU A 302 -22.27 -17.02 -30.90
CA GLU A 302 -20.81 -17.03 -30.79
C GLU A 302 -20.27 -15.71 -30.25
N VAL A 303 -19.20 -15.79 -29.46
CA VAL A 303 -18.53 -14.65 -28.85
C VAL A 303 -17.04 -14.78 -29.03
N SER A 304 -16.39 -13.75 -29.57
CA SER A 304 -14.93 -13.71 -29.69
C SER A 304 -14.31 -12.78 -28.65
N VAL A 305 -13.27 -13.26 -27.98
CA VAL A 305 -12.53 -12.56 -26.92
C VAL A 305 -11.04 -12.52 -27.28
N LEU A 306 -10.46 -11.32 -27.26
CA LEU A 306 -9.03 -11.10 -27.41
C LEU A 306 -8.37 -11.23 -26.04
N LEU A 307 -7.65 -12.32 -25.83
CA LEU A 307 -6.97 -12.62 -24.57
C LEU A 307 -5.77 -11.68 -24.35
N GLY A 308 -5.32 -11.53 -23.10
CA GLY A 308 -4.20 -10.64 -22.75
C GLY A 308 -2.84 -10.99 -23.37
N ASN A 309 -2.71 -12.17 -23.98
CA ASN A 309 -1.54 -12.61 -24.77
C ASN A 309 -1.64 -12.25 -26.27
N GLY A 310 -2.73 -11.58 -26.70
CA GLY A 310 -2.98 -11.23 -28.10
C GLY A 310 -3.69 -12.32 -28.92
N GLU A 311 -4.05 -13.44 -28.31
CA GLU A 311 -4.77 -14.55 -28.96
C GLU A 311 -6.27 -14.24 -29.05
N LEU A 312 -6.86 -14.40 -30.24
CA LEU A 312 -8.30 -14.30 -30.44
C LEU A 312 -8.93 -15.68 -30.21
N LYS A 313 -9.88 -15.76 -29.26
CA LYS A 313 -10.56 -17.01 -28.93
C LYS A 313 -12.08 -16.84 -29.05
N THR A 314 -12.70 -17.69 -29.88
CA THR A 314 -14.15 -17.72 -30.10
C THR A 314 -14.79 -18.81 -29.24
N PHE A 315 -15.87 -18.46 -28.55
CA PHE A 315 -16.65 -19.31 -27.69
C PHE A 315 -18.06 -19.40 -28.25
N ARG A 316 -18.59 -20.62 -28.38
CA ARG A 316 -20.00 -20.83 -28.68
C ARG A 316 -20.78 -20.88 -27.35
N LEU A 317 -21.80 -20.05 -27.26
CA LEU A 317 -22.69 -19.93 -26.10
C LEU A 317 -23.71 -21.08 -26.12
N SER A 318 -23.99 -21.65 -24.94
CA SER A 318 -25.04 -22.67 -24.82
C SER A 318 -26.43 -22.04 -25.01
N ALA A 319 -27.43 -22.85 -25.37
CA ALA A 319 -28.79 -22.38 -25.64
C ALA A 319 -29.46 -21.64 -24.45
N ASN A 320 -28.89 -21.76 -23.25
CA ASN A 320 -29.37 -21.12 -22.02
C ASN A 320 -28.45 -19.99 -21.52
N ALA A 321 -27.37 -19.69 -22.23
CA ALA A 321 -26.45 -18.61 -21.86
C ALA A 321 -27.11 -17.25 -22.09
N ARG A 322 -26.91 -16.32 -21.14
CA ARG A 322 -27.42 -14.95 -21.22
C ARG A 322 -26.26 -13.95 -21.13
N LEU A 323 -26.19 -13.02 -22.09
CA LEU A 323 -25.34 -11.83 -22.00
C LEU A 323 -26.08 -10.79 -21.15
N MET A 324 -25.45 -10.30 -20.09
CA MET A 324 -26.05 -9.32 -19.19
C MET A 324 -25.15 -8.09 -19.05
N ARG A 325 -25.76 -6.89 -19.05
CA ARG A 325 -25.05 -5.68 -18.64
C ARG A 325 -24.81 -5.72 -17.14
N ARG A 326 -23.67 -5.20 -16.67
CA ARG A 326 -23.44 -5.06 -15.23
C ARG A 326 -24.46 -4.09 -14.60
N GLY A 327 -25.45 -4.64 -13.90
CA GLY A 327 -26.49 -3.88 -13.19
C GLY A 327 -27.85 -3.76 -13.89
N SER A 328 -28.10 -4.53 -14.97
CA SER A 328 -29.39 -4.54 -15.68
C SER A 328 -29.64 -5.92 -16.32
N ASP A 329 -30.91 -6.34 -16.34
CA ASP A 329 -31.37 -7.61 -16.91
C ASP A 329 -31.85 -7.48 -18.37
N ASP A 330 -31.64 -6.33 -19.01
CA ASP A 330 -32.20 -5.99 -20.33
C ASP A 330 -31.29 -6.45 -21.48
N LEU A 331 -31.88 -7.04 -22.52
CA LEU A 331 -31.19 -7.60 -23.70
C LEU A 331 -31.34 -6.64 -24.88
N ARG A 332 -30.34 -5.79 -25.09
CA ARG A 332 -30.23 -4.92 -26.28
C ARG A 332 -28.84 -5.01 -26.89
N ASP A 333 -28.69 -4.52 -28.12
CA ASP A 333 -27.37 -4.36 -28.76
C ASP A 333 -26.47 -3.51 -27.85
N PHE A 334 -25.25 -4.00 -27.59
CA PHE A 334 -24.30 -3.35 -26.68
C PHE A 334 -23.62 -2.19 -27.38
N GLU A 335 -23.61 -1.04 -26.72
CA GLU A 335 -22.87 0.11 -27.21
C GLU A 335 -21.37 -0.05 -26.91
N PRO A 336 -20.51 0.44 -27.80
CA PRO A 336 -19.08 0.45 -27.57
C PRO A 336 -18.66 1.08 -26.22
N GLY A 337 -17.80 0.38 -25.48
CA GLY A 337 -17.35 0.79 -24.15
C GLY A 337 -18.23 0.33 -22.97
N GLU A 338 -19.35 -0.38 -23.22
CA GLU A 338 -20.19 -0.92 -22.14
C GLU A 338 -19.57 -2.15 -21.45
N SER A 339 -19.76 -2.28 -20.13
CA SER A 339 -19.30 -3.43 -19.34
C SER A 339 -20.29 -4.59 -19.39
N VAL A 340 -19.82 -5.76 -19.84
CA VAL A 340 -20.64 -6.96 -20.08
C VAL A 340 -20.23 -8.10 -19.16
N ARG A 341 -21.22 -8.83 -18.62
CA ARG A 341 -21.08 -10.10 -17.92
C ARG A 341 -21.62 -11.22 -18.79
N ILE A 342 -20.81 -12.25 -18.99
CA ILE A 342 -21.19 -13.45 -19.74
C ILE A 342 -21.10 -14.63 -18.78
N ARG A 343 -22.22 -15.32 -18.58
CA ARG A 343 -22.29 -16.53 -17.77
C ARG A 343 -22.25 -17.74 -18.68
N ILE A 344 -21.25 -18.60 -18.49
CA ILE A 344 -21.06 -19.86 -19.23
C ILE A 344 -21.18 -21.02 -18.22
N GLU A 345 -21.48 -22.23 -18.68
CA GLU A 345 -21.82 -23.39 -17.82
C GLU A 345 -20.78 -23.70 -16.72
N ASP A 346 -19.50 -23.33 -16.90
CA ASP A 346 -18.42 -23.57 -15.93
C ASP A 346 -17.71 -22.30 -15.42
N GLY A 347 -18.32 -21.11 -15.54
CA GLY A 347 -17.73 -19.89 -15.00
C GLY A 347 -18.35 -18.56 -15.45
N GLU A 348 -17.94 -17.47 -14.81
CA GLU A 348 -18.36 -16.11 -15.13
C GLU A 348 -17.20 -15.33 -15.76
N ILE A 349 -17.44 -14.73 -16.93
CA ILE A 349 -16.47 -13.87 -17.62
C ILE A 349 -16.99 -12.43 -17.60
N THR A 350 -16.13 -11.50 -17.19
CA THR A 350 -16.40 -10.05 -17.25
C THR A 350 -15.48 -9.39 -18.27
N GLY A 351 -16.05 -8.55 -19.13
CA GLY A 351 -15.32 -7.83 -20.17
C GLY A 351 -15.92 -6.45 -20.47
N MET A 352 -15.21 -5.65 -21.26
CA MET A 352 -15.72 -4.42 -21.87
C MET A 352 -15.94 -4.66 -23.37
N ALA A 353 -17.04 -4.14 -23.91
CA ALA A 353 -17.23 -4.03 -25.36
C ALA A 353 -16.27 -2.98 -25.92
N LEU A 354 -15.63 -3.25 -27.05
CA LEU A 354 -14.73 -2.30 -27.72
C LEU A 354 -15.51 -1.14 -28.39
N PRO A 355 -14.82 0.01 -28.68
CA PRO A 355 -15.23 1.03 -29.65
C PRO A 355 -15.83 0.48 -30.95
#